data_AF-A0A212C8K7-F1
#
_entry.id   AF-A0A212C8K7-F1
#
_cell.length_a   1.000
_cell.length_b   1.000
_cell.length_c   1.000
_cell.angle_alpha   90.00
_cell.angle_beta   90.00
_cell.angle_gamma   90.00
#
_symmetry.space_group_name_H-M   'P 1'
#
loop_
_entity.id
_entity.type
_entity.pdbx_description
1 polymer ?
#
loop_
_entity_poly.entity_id
_entity_poly.type
_entity_poly.pdbx_seq_one_letter_code
_entity_poly.pdbx_strand_id
1 'polypeptide(L)'
;MAAASSSVVRRVEELGDLAQAHIQQLSEAAGEDDHFLIRASAALEKLKFQCGEDKECSTPSNLLELYTQAILDMTYFEENKLVDEDFPEDSSQKVKELINFLSEPEILVKENNMHPKHCSLLGDELLECLSWRRGALLYMYCHSLTKRREWLTRKSSLLKKYLVDGISYLLQMLNFRCPIQLNEGVSFQDLDTAKLLSE
;
A
#
# COMPACT_ATOMS: atom_id res chain seq x y z
N MET A 1 9.68 6.31 -26.05
CA MET A 1 9.93 5.29 -25.00
C MET A 1 11.06 5.69 -24.05
N ALA A 2 12.24 6.12 -24.53
CA ALA A 2 13.36 6.52 -23.65
C ALA A 2 13.05 7.70 -22.69
N ALA A 3 12.31 8.72 -23.13
CA ALA A 3 11.99 9.88 -22.29
C ALA A 3 11.02 9.57 -21.12
N ALA A 4 10.06 8.66 -21.31
CA ALA A 4 9.13 8.24 -20.26
C ALA A 4 9.81 7.34 -19.23
N SER A 5 10.65 6.40 -19.68
CA SER A 5 11.50 5.57 -18.81
C SER A 5 12.40 6.41 -17.91
N SER A 6 12.98 7.50 -18.44
CA SER A 6 13.82 8.42 -17.66
C SER A 6 13.04 9.23 -16.62
N SER A 7 11.73 9.39 -16.77
CA SER A 7 10.87 10.12 -15.82
C SER A 7 10.48 9.24 -14.62
N VAL A 8 10.14 7.97 -14.86
CA VAL A 8 9.82 6.99 -13.80
C VAL A 8 11.01 6.84 -12.85
N VAL A 9 12.19 6.60 -13.41
CA VAL A 9 13.43 6.31 -12.67
C VAL A 9 13.73 7.44 -11.70
N ARG A 10 13.72 8.69 -12.19
CA ARG A 10 13.97 9.87 -11.35
C ARG A 10 12.92 10.01 -10.24
N ARG A 11 11.65 9.76 -10.54
CA ARG A 11 10.58 9.88 -9.54
C ARG A 11 10.70 8.82 -8.45
N VAL A 12 11.00 7.58 -8.84
CA VAL A 12 11.23 6.46 -7.93
C VAL A 12 12.47 6.71 -7.06
N GLU A 13 13.53 7.29 -7.62
CA GLU A 13 14.72 7.70 -6.86
C GLU A 13 14.40 8.78 -5.81
N GLU A 14 13.69 9.86 -6.21
CA GLU A 14 13.28 10.94 -5.30
C GLU A 14 12.41 10.43 -4.14
N LEU A 15 11.46 9.53 -4.43
CA LEU A 15 10.60 8.92 -3.42
C LEU A 15 11.36 7.91 -2.55
N GLY A 16 12.32 7.18 -3.15
CA GLY A 16 13.22 6.30 -2.43
C GLY A 16 14.05 7.04 -1.39
N ASP A 17 14.60 8.21 -1.73
CA ASP A 17 15.34 9.04 -0.77
C ASP A 17 14.44 9.54 0.38
N LEU A 18 13.18 9.89 0.10
CA LEU A 18 12.20 10.28 1.13
C LEU A 18 11.84 9.11 2.04
N ALA A 19 11.58 7.93 1.48
CA ALA A 19 11.30 6.73 2.24
C ALA A 19 12.50 6.32 3.11
N GLN A 20 13.73 6.47 2.61
CA GLN A 20 14.95 6.20 3.36
C GLN A 20 15.08 7.13 4.57
N ALA A 21 14.79 8.43 4.39
CA ALA A 21 14.81 9.38 5.50
C ALA A 21 13.78 9.03 6.58
N HIS A 22 12.59 8.56 6.18
CA HIS A 22 11.55 8.10 7.11
C HIS A 22 11.99 6.83 7.85
N ILE A 23 12.54 5.83 7.14
CA ILE A 23 13.07 4.60 7.74
C ILE A 23 14.15 4.91 8.76
N GLN A 24 15.05 5.84 8.48
CA GLN A 24 16.10 6.25 9.42
C GLN A 24 15.50 6.80 10.74
N GLN A 25 14.47 7.64 10.65
CA GLN A 25 13.75 8.15 11.83
C GLN A 25 13.08 7.02 12.62
N LEU A 26 12.49 6.04 11.92
CA LEU A 26 11.87 4.87 12.56
C LEU A 26 12.90 3.99 13.27
N SER A 27 14.06 3.73 12.66
CA SER A 27 15.13 2.93 13.22
C SER A 27 15.70 3.56 14.49
N GLU A 28 15.91 4.88 14.50
CA GLU A 28 16.35 5.63 15.68
C GLU A 28 15.35 5.52 16.85
N ALA A 29 14.04 5.51 16.54
CA ALA A 29 12.98 5.39 17.54
C ALA A 29 12.76 3.94 18.03
N ALA A 30 13.08 2.94 17.22
CA ALA A 30 12.80 1.53 17.49
C ALA A 30 13.97 0.74 18.08
N GLY A 31 15.18 1.27 17.96
CA GLY A 31 16.43 0.49 18.06
C GLY A 31 16.80 -0.04 16.68
N GLU A 32 18.08 0.10 16.30
CA GLU A 32 18.60 -0.08 14.93
C GLU A 32 18.50 -1.52 14.37
N ASP A 33 17.94 -2.47 15.13
CA ASP A 33 17.97 -3.91 14.84
C ASP A 33 16.64 -4.47 14.29
N ASP A 34 15.65 -3.62 13.97
CA ASP A 34 14.39 -4.12 13.40
C ASP A 34 14.58 -4.67 11.98
N HIS A 35 14.30 -5.96 11.80
CA HIS A 35 14.55 -6.66 10.54
C HIS A 35 13.72 -6.16 9.35
N PHE A 36 12.52 -5.59 9.58
CA PHE A 36 11.73 -5.01 8.49
C PHE A 36 12.36 -3.70 8.02
N LEU A 37 12.75 -2.83 8.95
CA LEU A 37 13.41 -1.57 8.63
C LEU A 37 14.77 -1.79 7.95
N ILE A 38 15.55 -2.78 8.41
CA ILE A 38 16.81 -3.18 7.76
C ILE A 38 16.55 -3.64 6.32
N ARG A 39 15.55 -4.51 6.10
CA ARG A 39 15.21 -5.00 4.77
C ARG A 39 14.71 -3.89 3.84
N ALA A 40 13.90 -2.97 4.37
CA ALA A 40 13.43 -1.80 3.64
C ALA A 40 14.60 -0.91 3.20
N SER A 41 15.51 -0.59 4.13
CA SER A 41 16.72 0.19 3.85
C SER A 41 17.60 -0.49 2.80
N ALA A 42 17.84 -1.80 2.92
CA ALA A 42 18.64 -2.55 1.95
C ALA A 42 18.02 -2.55 0.54
N ALA A 43 16.69 -2.60 0.44
CA ALA A 43 15.99 -2.49 -0.84
C ALA A 43 16.18 -1.10 -1.48
N LEU A 44 16.12 -0.02 -0.69
CA LEU A 44 16.34 1.35 -1.16
C LEU A 44 17.81 1.64 -1.51
N GLU A 45 18.76 1.08 -0.77
CA GLU A 45 20.18 1.15 -1.13
C GLU A 45 20.44 0.47 -2.48
N LYS A 46 19.85 -0.71 -2.70
CA LYS A 46 19.92 -1.42 -3.98
C LYS A 46 19.26 -0.62 -5.11
N LEU A 47 18.13 0.03 -4.84
CA LEU A 47 17.45 0.92 -5.79
C LEU A 47 18.36 2.08 -6.17
N LYS A 48 18.95 2.77 -5.19
CA LYS A 48 19.85 3.91 -5.39
C LYS A 48 21.08 3.52 -6.21
N PHE A 49 21.66 2.36 -5.93
CA PHE A 49 22.77 1.81 -6.71
C PHE A 49 22.37 1.61 -8.19
N GLN A 50 21.19 1.03 -8.45
CA GLN A 50 20.68 0.80 -9.80
C GLN A 50 20.26 2.08 -10.55
N CYS A 51 19.98 3.18 -9.85
CA CYS A 51 19.78 4.49 -10.46
C CYS A 51 21.10 5.16 -10.90
N GLY A 52 22.23 4.82 -10.23
CA GLY A 52 23.55 5.44 -10.45
C GLY A 52 24.44 4.78 -11.50
N GLU A 53 24.26 3.49 -11.82
CA GLU A 53 25.03 2.80 -12.88
C GLU A 53 24.59 3.24 -14.29
N ASP A 54 25.47 3.07 -15.30
CA ASP A 54 25.21 3.37 -16.70
C ASP A 54 23.81 2.88 -17.13
N LYS A 55 23.00 3.81 -17.64
CA LYS A 55 21.54 3.74 -17.86
C LYS A 55 21.04 2.60 -18.76
N GLU A 56 21.90 1.67 -19.15
CA GLU A 56 21.59 0.55 -20.05
C GLU A 56 21.07 -0.71 -19.32
N CYS A 57 21.20 -0.84 -17.99
CA CYS A 57 20.85 -2.08 -17.28
C CYS A 57 19.62 -2.01 -16.34
N SER A 58 19.21 -0.83 -15.86
CA SER A 58 18.09 -0.72 -14.91
C SER A 58 16.73 -0.59 -15.62
N THR A 59 15.94 -1.67 -15.57
CA THR A 59 14.55 -1.64 -16.04
C THR A 59 13.65 -0.93 -15.02
N PRO A 60 12.73 -0.03 -15.43
CA PRO A 60 11.80 0.64 -14.51
C PRO A 60 10.97 -0.30 -13.62
N SER A 61 10.69 -1.52 -14.08
CA SER A 61 9.98 -2.54 -13.31
C SER A 61 10.77 -2.96 -12.06
N ASN A 62 12.06 -3.30 -12.21
CA ASN A 62 12.92 -3.67 -11.08
C ASN A 62 13.06 -2.55 -10.04
N LEU A 63 13.21 -1.30 -10.48
CA LEU A 63 13.31 -0.16 -9.56
C LEU A 63 12.02 0.04 -8.78
N LEU A 64 10.88 -0.06 -9.46
CA LEU A 64 9.57 0.07 -8.84
C LEU A 64 9.27 -1.10 -7.89
N GLU A 65 9.71 -2.31 -8.23
CA GLU A 65 9.61 -3.47 -7.34
C GLU A 65 10.42 -3.27 -6.05
N LEU A 66 11.68 -2.84 -6.15
CA LEU A 66 12.51 -2.53 -4.98
C LEU A 66 11.88 -1.43 -4.11
N TYR A 67 11.35 -0.39 -4.75
CA TYR A 67 10.62 0.67 -4.07
C TYR A 67 9.40 0.13 -3.32
N THR A 68 8.61 -0.70 -4.00
CA THR A 68 7.40 -1.29 -3.42
C THR A 68 7.72 -2.20 -2.24
N GLN A 69 8.77 -3.01 -2.34
CA GLN A 69 9.23 -3.87 -1.25
C GLN A 69 9.62 -3.04 -0.02
N ALA A 70 10.36 -1.94 -0.21
CA ALA A 70 10.71 -1.04 0.88
C ALA A 70 9.49 -0.42 1.55
N ILE A 71 8.52 0.06 0.75
CA ILE A 71 7.25 0.60 1.25
C ILE A 71 6.48 -0.46 2.03
N LEU A 72 6.38 -1.69 1.52
CA LEU A 72 5.74 -2.78 2.23
C LEU A 72 6.45 -3.02 3.58
N ASP A 73 7.76 -3.22 3.61
CA ASP A 73 8.47 -3.52 4.85
C ASP A 73 8.37 -2.39 5.89
N MET A 74 8.60 -1.15 5.47
CA MET A 74 8.50 0.04 6.32
C MET A 74 7.09 0.17 6.91
N THR A 75 6.06 0.10 6.07
CA THR A 75 4.67 0.23 6.56
C THR A 75 4.27 -0.97 7.42
N TYR A 76 4.82 -2.16 7.19
CA TYR A 76 4.48 -3.35 7.99
C TYR A 76 4.92 -3.18 9.43
N PHE A 77 6.13 -2.66 9.61
CA PHE A 77 6.63 -2.29 10.92
C PHE A 77 5.69 -1.31 11.65
N GLU A 78 5.29 -0.21 10.98
CA GLU A 78 4.43 0.80 11.59
C GLU A 78 2.99 0.30 11.84
N GLU A 79 2.44 -0.51 10.93
CA GLU A 79 1.14 -1.15 11.09
C GLU A 79 1.10 -2.05 12.32
N ASN A 80 2.13 -2.89 12.53
CA ASN A 80 2.18 -3.75 13.71
C ASN A 80 2.25 -2.95 15.01
N LYS A 81 3.01 -1.85 15.04
CA LYS A 81 3.00 -0.95 16.20
C LYS A 81 1.60 -0.44 16.51
N LEU A 82 0.86 0.01 15.50
CA LEU A 82 -0.53 0.45 15.70
C LEU A 82 -1.42 -0.68 16.20
N VAL A 83 -1.24 -1.90 15.70
CA VAL A 83 -2.01 -3.08 16.14
C VAL A 83 -1.69 -3.44 17.59
N ASP A 84 -0.41 -3.49 17.95
CA ASP A 84 0.06 -3.80 19.31
C ASP A 84 -0.47 -2.79 20.35
N GLU A 85 -0.63 -1.54 19.94
CA GLU A 85 -1.19 -0.45 20.76
C GLU A 85 -2.73 -0.34 20.68
N ASP A 86 -3.41 -1.28 20.00
CA ASP A 86 -4.87 -1.27 19.75
C ASP A 86 -5.36 0.05 19.13
N PHE A 87 -4.58 0.63 18.22
CA PHE A 87 -4.83 1.88 17.49
C PHE A 87 -5.23 3.05 18.41
N PRO A 88 -4.29 3.76 19.07
CA PRO A 88 -4.59 4.90 19.95
C PRO A 88 -5.45 5.99 19.28
N GLU A 89 -6.10 6.85 20.06
CA GLU A 89 -7.16 7.76 19.56
C GLU A 89 -6.70 8.75 18.46
N ASP A 90 -5.42 9.11 18.44
CA ASP A 90 -4.75 9.96 17.48
C ASP A 90 -4.21 9.23 16.23
N SER A 91 -4.37 7.90 16.17
CA SER A 91 -3.92 7.06 15.04
C SER A 91 -4.52 7.44 13.69
N SER A 92 -5.61 8.20 13.65
CA SER A 92 -6.28 8.53 12.38
C SER A 92 -5.36 9.21 11.37
N GLN A 93 -4.41 10.03 11.82
CA GLN A 93 -3.47 10.69 10.89
C GLN A 93 -2.45 9.68 10.38
N LYS A 94 -1.94 8.83 11.27
CA LYS A 94 -0.99 7.78 10.92
C LYS A 94 -1.57 6.74 9.96
N VAL A 95 -2.81 6.31 10.18
CA VAL A 95 -3.51 5.40 9.25
C VAL A 95 -3.63 6.03 7.85
N LYS A 96 -3.96 7.32 7.73
CA LYS A 96 -4.01 8.00 6.42
C LYS A 96 -2.65 8.05 5.75
N GLU A 97 -1.60 8.34 6.52
CA GLU A 97 -0.22 8.37 6.03
C GLU A 97 0.21 7.00 5.49
N LEU A 98 -0.05 5.91 6.23
CA LEU A 98 0.25 4.54 5.79
C LEU A 98 -0.54 4.15 4.54
N ILE A 99 -1.83 4.52 4.44
CA ILE A 99 -2.62 4.31 3.22
C ILE A 99 -2.04 5.07 2.02
N ASN A 100 -1.51 6.28 2.23
CA ASN A 100 -0.87 7.05 1.17
C ASN A 100 0.42 6.36 0.71
N PHE A 101 1.30 5.94 1.64
CA PHE A 101 2.51 5.18 1.29
C PHE A 101 2.17 3.91 0.50
N LEU A 102 1.23 3.10 0.98
CA LEU A 102 0.77 1.88 0.29
C LEU A 102 0.12 2.14 -1.07
N SER A 103 -0.40 3.35 -1.31
CA SER A 103 -1.01 3.71 -2.61
C SER A 103 0.01 4.25 -3.61
N GLU A 104 1.17 4.72 -3.14
CA GLU A 104 2.14 5.42 -3.96
C GLU A 104 2.74 4.57 -5.09
N PRO A 105 3.10 3.29 -4.88
CA PRO A 105 3.58 2.44 -5.99
C PRO A 105 2.58 2.33 -7.14
N GLU A 106 1.29 2.20 -6.85
CA GLU A 106 0.24 2.14 -7.88
C GLU A 106 0.04 3.48 -8.59
N ILE A 107 0.16 4.59 -7.87
CA ILE A 107 0.10 5.94 -8.44
C ILE A 107 1.25 6.09 -9.44
N LEU A 108 2.46 5.67 -9.08
CA LEU A 108 3.62 5.70 -9.97
C LEU A 108 3.41 4.86 -11.23
N VAL A 109 2.80 3.68 -11.14
CA VAL A 109 2.45 2.89 -12.36
C VAL A 109 1.50 3.69 -13.26
N LYS A 110 0.47 4.31 -12.69
CA LYS A 110 -0.57 5.04 -13.43
C LYS A 110 -0.05 6.32 -14.09
N GLU A 111 0.75 7.10 -13.39
CA GLU A 111 1.29 8.39 -13.87
C GLU A 111 2.23 8.21 -15.08
N ASN A 112 2.82 7.04 -15.25
CA ASN A 112 3.82 6.80 -16.30
C ASN A 112 3.25 6.35 -17.67
N ASN A 113 1.92 6.30 -17.85
CA ASN A 113 1.23 6.13 -19.16
C ASN A 113 1.75 5.00 -20.08
N MET A 114 2.33 3.93 -19.54
CA MET A 114 2.76 2.76 -20.32
C MET A 114 1.60 1.76 -20.44
N HIS A 115 0.70 2.03 -21.39
CA HIS A 115 -0.50 1.25 -21.74
C HIS A 115 -1.63 1.16 -20.68
N PRO A 116 -2.89 1.46 -21.05
CA PRO A 116 -4.08 1.23 -20.18
C PRO A 116 -4.37 -0.25 -19.89
N LYS A 117 -3.68 -1.16 -20.58
CA LYS A 117 -3.87 -2.61 -20.44
C LYS A 117 -2.74 -3.16 -19.56
N HIS A 118 -3.08 -3.35 -18.29
CA HIS A 118 -2.37 -4.13 -17.28
C HIS A 118 -1.08 -3.48 -16.77
N CYS A 119 -1.11 -3.01 -15.51
CA CYS A 119 -0.40 -3.65 -14.38
C CYS A 119 0.80 -4.57 -14.71
N SER A 120 1.66 -4.18 -15.65
CA SER A 120 2.76 -5.01 -16.16
C SER A 120 4.11 -4.64 -15.57
N LEU A 121 4.21 -3.47 -14.94
CA LEU A 121 5.42 -3.01 -14.25
C LEU A 121 5.51 -3.55 -12.82
N LEU A 122 4.36 -3.59 -12.13
CA LEU A 122 4.20 -4.19 -10.81
C LEU A 122 3.39 -5.48 -11.03
N GLY A 123 3.99 -6.64 -10.80
CA GLY A 123 3.29 -7.92 -10.99
C GLY A 123 2.03 -8.04 -10.12
N ASP A 124 1.10 -8.91 -10.53
CA ASP A 124 -0.19 -9.09 -9.86
C ASP A 124 -0.05 -9.41 -8.36
N GLU A 125 1.00 -10.13 -7.96
CA GLU A 125 1.28 -10.45 -6.56
C GLU A 125 1.51 -9.20 -5.70
N LEU A 126 2.27 -8.22 -6.19
CA LEU A 126 2.54 -6.99 -5.45
C LEU A 126 1.30 -6.09 -5.39
N LEU A 127 0.54 -6.00 -6.48
CA LEU A 127 -0.69 -5.22 -6.52
C LEU A 127 -1.78 -5.81 -5.63
N GLU A 128 -1.88 -7.13 -5.63
CA GLU A 128 -2.69 -7.88 -4.68
C GLU A 128 -2.27 -7.55 -3.25
N CYS A 129 -0.97 -7.63 -2.94
CA CYS A 129 -0.45 -7.36 -1.60
C CYS A 129 -0.75 -5.92 -1.15
N LEU A 130 -0.52 -4.91 -1.99
CA LEU A 130 -0.84 -3.51 -1.68
C LEU A 130 -2.33 -3.30 -1.41
N SER A 131 -3.19 -3.93 -2.21
CA SER A 131 -4.65 -3.91 -2.01
C SER A 131 -5.05 -4.62 -0.73
N TRP A 132 -4.50 -5.81 -0.48
CA TRP A 132 -4.74 -6.56 0.76
C TRP A 132 -4.38 -5.73 1.98
N ARG A 133 -3.18 -5.13 2.00
CA ARG A 133 -2.67 -4.40 3.17
C ARG A 133 -3.45 -3.14 3.47
N ARG A 134 -3.83 -2.35 2.46
CA ARG A 134 -4.71 -1.19 2.67
C ARG A 134 -6.06 -1.61 3.25
N GLY A 135 -6.66 -2.67 2.70
CA GLY A 135 -7.91 -3.22 3.18
C GLY A 135 -7.83 -3.75 4.62
N ALA A 136 -6.78 -4.51 4.93
CA ALA A 136 -6.53 -5.06 6.25
C ALA A 136 -6.28 -3.97 7.29
N LEU A 137 -5.46 -2.96 6.98
CA LEU A 137 -5.21 -1.83 7.86
C LEU A 137 -6.51 -1.08 8.21
N LEU A 138 -7.32 -0.75 7.21
CA LEU A 138 -8.61 -0.09 7.44
C LEU A 138 -9.57 -0.97 8.23
N TYR A 139 -9.62 -2.27 7.95
CA TYR A 139 -10.42 -3.22 8.73
C TYR A 139 -9.99 -3.23 10.20
N MET A 140 -8.70 -3.40 10.49
CA MET A 140 -8.17 -3.46 11.85
C MET A 140 -8.42 -2.15 12.60
N TYR A 141 -8.22 -1.01 11.94
CA TYR A 141 -8.49 0.30 12.50
C TYR A 141 -9.98 0.49 12.81
N CYS A 142 -10.86 0.24 11.84
CA CYS A 142 -12.31 0.34 12.04
C CYS A 142 -12.80 -0.61 13.14
N HIS A 143 -12.30 -1.85 13.16
CA HIS A 143 -12.62 -2.82 14.20
C HIS A 143 -12.27 -2.28 15.59
N SER A 144 -11.06 -1.75 15.77
CA SER A 144 -10.60 -1.15 17.03
C SER A 144 -11.45 0.06 17.44
N LEU A 145 -11.82 0.92 16.48
CA LEU A 145 -12.73 2.04 16.74
C LEU A 145 -14.13 1.60 17.18
N THR A 146 -14.68 0.52 16.60
CA THR A 146 -16.02 0.04 16.97
C THR A 146 -16.11 -0.47 18.42
N LYS A 147 -14.99 -0.89 19.02
CA LYS A 147 -14.91 -1.22 20.45
C LYS A 147 -15.12 0.03 21.33
N ARG A 148 -14.89 1.23 20.81
CA ARG A 148 -15.01 2.52 21.53
C ARG A 148 -16.37 3.16 21.26
N ARG A 149 -17.35 2.92 22.15
CA ARG A 149 -18.75 3.37 21.98
C ARG A 149 -18.93 4.86 21.67
N GLU A 150 -18.05 5.72 22.17
CA GLU A 150 -18.11 7.18 21.95
C GLU A 150 -17.70 7.62 20.53
N TRP A 151 -16.90 6.81 19.83
CA TRP A 151 -16.44 7.11 18.47
C TRP A 151 -17.53 6.87 17.42
N LEU A 152 -18.39 5.86 17.65
CA LEU A 152 -19.51 5.53 16.79
C LEU A 152 -20.48 6.70 16.60
N THR A 153 -20.67 7.51 17.64
CA THR A 153 -21.56 8.68 17.61
C THR A 153 -20.89 9.93 17.07
N ARG A 154 -19.60 10.17 17.36
CA ARG A 154 -18.90 11.40 16.97
C ARG A 154 -18.35 11.40 15.53
N LYS A 155 -17.93 10.24 15.00
CA LYS A 155 -17.24 10.16 13.71
C LYS A 155 -17.81 9.09 12.77
N SER A 156 -19.12 8.87 12.87
CA SER A 156 -19.86 7.86 12.07
C SER A 156 -19.60 7.95 10.56
N SER A 157 -19.57 9.16 9.99
CA SER A 157 -19.31 9.37 8.56
C SER A 157 -17.89 8.96 8.13
N LEU A 158 -16.90 9.26 8.97
CA LEU A 158 -15.50 8.89 8.73
C LEU A 158 -15.30 7.38 8.85
N LEU A 159 -15.93 6.75 9.86
CA LEU A 159 -15.93 5.29 10.01
C LEU A 159 -16.55 4.61 8.78
N LYS A 160 -17.71 5.10 8.32
CA LYS A 160 -18.35 4.58 7.11
C LYS A 160 -17.43 4.70 5.90
N LYS A 161 -16.75 5.84 5.73
CA LYS A 161 -15.79 6.03 4.64
C LYS A 161 -14.68 4.98 4.69
N TYR A 162 -14.02 4.80 5.83
CA TYR A 162 -12.93 3.82 5.96
C TYR A 162 -13.39 2.38 5.75
N LEU A 163 -14.60 2.02 6.18
CA LEU A 163 -15.18 0.71 5.88
C LEU A 163 -15.38 0.50 4.37
N VAL A 164 -15.95 1.49 3.68
CA VAL A 164 -16.15 1.42 2.22
C VAL A 164 -14.82 1.35 1.48
N ASP A 165 -13.87 2.21 1.84
CA ASP A 165 -12.53 2.23 1.25
C ASP A 165 -11.82 0.88 1.49
N GLY A 166 -11.88 0.35 2.73
CA GLY A 166 -11.30 -0.94 3.11
C GLY A 166 -11.88 -2.11 2.32
N ILE A 167 -13.20 -2.16 2.18
CA ILE A 167 -13.87 -3.20 1.38
C ILE A 167 -13.49 -3.09 -0.09
N SER A 168 -13.45 -1.86 -0.64
CA SER A 168 -13.03 -1.63 -2.03
C SER A 168 -11.62 -2.17 -2.30
N TYR A 169 -10.68 -1.96 -1.38
CA TYR A 169 -9.32 -2.52 -1.49
C TYR A 169 -9.31 -4.05 -1.41
N LEU A 170 -10.09 -4.66 -0.51
CA LEU A 170 -10.19 -6.13 -0.44
C LEU A 170 -10.82 -6.73 -1.71
N LEU A 171 -11.74 -6.01 -2.36
CA LEU A 171 -12.28 -6.43 -3.65
C LEU A 171 -11.27 -6.31 -4.79
N GLN A 172 -10.49 -5.23 -4.80
CA GLN A 172 -9.37 -5.08 -5.74
C GLN A 172 -8.37 -6.23 -5.58
N MET A 173 -8.00 -6.56 -4.33
CA MET A 173 -7.14 -7.70 -4.01
C MET A 173 -7.66 -9.01 -4.62
N LEU A 174 -8.93 -9.34 -4.40
CA LEU A 174 -9.53 -10.56 -4.94
C LEU A 174 -9.47 -10.61 -6.47
N ASN A 175 -9.69 -9.47 -7.13
CA ASN A 175 -9.67 -9.37 -8.58
C ASN A 175 -8.29 -9.63 -9.22
N PHE A 176 -7.19 -9.49 -8.47
CA PHE A 176 -5.85 -9.83 -8.98
C PHE A 176 -5.60 -11.35 -9.05
N ARG A 177 -6.11 -12.15 -8.10
CA ARG A 177 -5.98 -13.62 -8.15
C ARG A 177 -7.05 -14.30 -9.00
N CYS A 178 -8.27 -13.85 -8.83
CA CYS A 178 -9.44 -14.42 -9.48
C CYS A 178 -10.38 -13.26 -9.79
N PRO A 179 -10.40 -12.74 -11.04
CA PRO A 179 -11.36 -11.73 -11.44
C PRO A 179 -12.75 -12.21 -11.02
N ILE A 180 -13.39 -11.48 -10.11
CA ILE A 180 -14.68 -11.89 -9.56
C ILE A 180 -15.69 -11.80 -10.70
N GLN A 181 -15.94 -12.93 -11.36
CA GLN A 181 -17.03 -13.04 -12.32
C GLN A 181 -18.31 -13.19 -11.51
N LEU A 182 -19.00 -12.08 -11.24
CA LEU A 182 -20.28 -12.06 -10.53
C LEU A 182 -21.44 -12.75 -11.29
N ASN A 183 -21.15 -13.50 -12.36
CA ASN A 183 -22.18 -14.06 -13.24
C ASN A 183 -22.56 -15.50 -12.86
N GLU A 184 -23.87 -15.65 -12.62
CA GLU A 184 -24.75 -16.82 -12.74
C GLU A 184 -24.68 -17.98 -11.73
N GLY A 185 -23.65 -18.08 -10.88
CA GLY A 185 -23.54 -19.19 -9.90
C GLY A 185 -23.53 -18.79 -8.42
N VAL A 186 -23.33 -17.52 -8.09
CA VAL A 186 -23.09 -17.07 -6.71
C VAL A 186 -24.42 -16.68 -6.06
N SER A 187 -24.91 -17.54 -5.16
CA SER A 187 -26.02 -17.19 -4.27
C SER A 187 -25.48 -16.36 -3.11
N PHE A 188 -25.68 -15.05 -3.18
CA PHE A 188 -25.47 -14.18 -2.03
C PHE A 188 -26.62 -14.40 -1.04
N GLN A 189 -26.29 -14.87 0.16
CA GLN A 189 -27.27 -15.00 1.24
C GLN A 189 -27.69 -13.63 1.82
N ASP A 190 -26.86 -12.61 1.61
CA ASP A 190 -27.07 -11.24 2.07
C ASP A 190 -27.12 -10.27 0.88
N LEU A 191 -28.26 -9.56 0.77
CA LEU A 191 -28.54 -8.66 -0.34
C LEU A 191 -27.66 -7.39 -0.28
N ASP A 192 -27.30 -6.96 0.93
CA ASP A 192 -26.47 -5.77 1.15
C ASP A 192 -25.02 -6.03 0.74
N THR A 193 -24.49 -7.22 1.08
CA THR A 193 -23.20 -7.70 0.57
C THR A 193 -23.23 -7.81 -0.94
N ALA A 194 -24.27 -8.41 -1.54
CA ALA A 194 -24.38 -8.53 -3.00
C ALA A 194 -24.32 -7.17 -3.69
N LYS A 195 -25.04 -6.18 -3.15
CA LYS A 195 -25.08 -4.82 -3.68
C LYS A 195 -23.70 -4.16 -3.60
N LEU A 196 -23.03 -4.25 -2.44
CA LEU A 196 -21.71 -3.68 -2.22
C LEU A 196 -20.63 -4.27 -3.16
N LEU A 197 -20.74 -5.56 -3.49
CA LEU A 197 -19.81 -6.23 -4.41
C LEU A 197 -20.07 -5.88 -5.88
N SER A 198 -21.26 -5.36 -6.20
CA SER A 198 -21.70 -5.04 -7.57
C SER A 198 -21.54 -3.55 -7.96
N GLU A 199 -21.19 -2.69 -7.01
CA GLU A 199 -20.90 -1.26 -7.20
C GLU A 199 -19.42 -1.03 -7.56
#